data_AF-A0A9X3N0L3-F1
#
_entry.id   AF-A0A9X3N0L3-F1
#
_cell.length_a   1.000
_cell.length_b   1.000
_cell.length_c   1.000
_cell.angle_alpha   90.00
_cell.angle_beta   90.00
_cell.angle_gamma   90.00
#
_symmetry.space_group_name_H-M   'P 1'
#
loop_
_entity.id
_entity.type
_entity.pdbx_description
1 polymer ?
#
loop_
_entity_poly.entity_id
_entity_poly.type
_entity_poly.pdbx_seq_one_letter_code
_entity_poly.pdbx_strand_id
1 'polypeptide(L)' 'MQVPGAHIVTLHNPVQYTPAQIDQAAAIAHTLQRGQFVLCELPRR' A
#
# COMPACT_ATOMS: atom_id res chain seq x y z
N MET A 1 -10.00 1.38 -1.91
CA MET A 1 -10.86 0.18 -1.98
C MET A 1 -10.29 -0.88 -1.04
N GLN A 2 -11.04 -1.47 -0.10
CA GLN A 2 -10.52 -2.56 0.75
C GLN A 2 -10.55 -3.87 -0.04
N VAL A 3 -9.38 -4.36 -0.45
CA VAL A 3 -9.24 -5.65 -1.13
C VAL A 3 -9.10 -6.75 -0.06
N PRO A 4 -9.98 -7.78 -0.04
CA PRO A 4 -9.91 -8.85 0.94
C PRO A 4 -8.53 -9.54 0.94
N GLY A 5 -7.90 -9.66 2.10
CA GLY A 5 -6.58 -10.30 2.26
C GLY A 5 -5.36 -9.42 1.96
N ALA A 6 -5.56 -8.18 1.50
CA ALA A 6 -4.47 -7.22 1.29
C ALA A 6 -4.43 -6.20 2.44
N HIS A 7 -3.48 -6.36 3.37
CA HIS A 7 -3.24 -5.37 4.41
C HIS A 7 -2.18 -4.37 3.96
N ILE A 8 -2.59 -3.15 3.64
CA ILE A 8 -1.67 -2.03 3.37
C ILE A 8 -1.35 -1.33 4.68
N VAL A 9 -0.06 -1.16 4.95
CA VAL A 9 0.47 -0.40 6.08
C VAL A 9 1.44 0.64 5.54
N THR A 10 1.35 1.87 6.02
CA THR A 10 2.32 2.93 5.68
C THR A 10 3.26 3.15 6.85
N LEU A 11 4.57 3.25 6.59
CA LEU A 11 5.56 3.53 7.66
C LEU A 11 5.49 4.97 8.18
N HIS A 12 5.04 5.91 7.35
CA HIS A 12 4.82 7.32 7.68
C HIS A 12 3.44 7.77 7.18
N ASN A 13 3.01 8.94 7.63
CA ASN A 13 1.68 9.51 7.42
C ASN A 13 1.24 9.39 5.94
N PRO A 14 0.13 8.69 5.60
CA PRO A 14 -0.25 8.32 4.23
C PRO A 14 -0.56 9.48 3.26
N VAL A 15 -0.35 10.72 3.68
CA VAL A 15 -0.68 11.96 2.94
C VAL A 15 0.07 12.07 1.62
N GLN A 16 1.17 11.33 1.43
CA GLN A 16 1.94 11.36 0.19
C GLN A 16 1.43 10.42 -0.91
N TYR A 17 0.54 9.47 -0.59
CA TYR A 17 -0.01 8.56 -1.58
C TYR A 17 -1.41 9.00 -1.99
N THR A 18 -1.59 9.15 -3.30
CA THR A 18 -2.92 9.37 -3.85
C THR A 18 -3.77 8.10 -3.70
N PRO A 19 -5.11 8.22 -3.64
CA PRO A 19 -6.00 7.04 -3.59
C PRO A 19 -5.72 6.01 -4.70
N ALA A 20 -5.38 6.48 -5.90
CA ALA A 20 -5.03 5.61 -7.03
C ALA A 20 -3.76 4.76 -6.77
N GLN A 21 -2.76 5.33 -6.11
CA GLN A 21 -1.53 4.59 -5.75
C GLN A 21 -1.80 3.55 -4.68
N ILE A 22 -2.68 3.86 -3.72
CA ILE A 22 -3.12 2.91 -2.69
C ILE A 22 -3.87 1.74 -3.32
N ASP A 23 -4.81 2.03 -4.24
CA ASP A 23 -5.58 0.99 -4.94
C ASP A 23 -4.67 0.09 -5.79
N GLN A 24 -3.65 0.67 -6.47
CA GLN A 24 -2.67 -0.10 -7.21
C GLN A 24 -1.81 -0.99 -6.30
N ALA A 25 -1.39 -0.49 -5.14
CA ALA A 25 -0.67 -1.28 -4.15
C ALA A 25 -1.52 -2.44 -3.60
N ALA A 26 -2.82 -2.22 -3.40
CA ALA A 26 -3.76 -3.26 -2.95
C ALA A 26 -3.87 -4.39 -3.98
N ALA A 27 -3.97 -4.04 -5.26
CA ALA A 27 -4.02 -5.00 -6.35
C ALA A 27 -2.73 -5.84 -6.42
N ILE A 28 -1.56 -5.20 -6.32
CA ILE A 28 -0.26 -5.90 -6.30
C ILE A 28 -0.18 -6.85 -5.10
N ALA A 29 -0.54 -6.39 -3.91
CA ALA A 29 -0.51 -7.21 -2.70
C ALA A 29 -1.39 -8.47 -2.83
N HIS A 30 -2.60 -8.29 -3.35
CA HIS A 30 -3.54 -9.37 -3.61
C HIS A 30 -3.00 -10.36 -4.67
N THR A 31 -2.48 -9.87 -5.79
CA THR A 31 -1.88 -10.71 -6.84
C THR A 31 -0.70 -11.53 -6.33
N LEU A 32 0.10 -10.97 -5.43
CA LEU A 32 1.25 -11.66 -4.86
C LEU A 32 0.87 -12.67 -3.76
N GLN A 33 -0.42 -12.75 -3.38
CA GLN A 33 -0.91 -13.55 -2.24
C GLN A 33 -0.12 -13.30 -0.94
N ARG A 34 0.45 -12.09 -0.80
CA ARG A 34 1.21 -11.70 0.39
C ARG A 34 0.25 -10.99 1.33
N GLY A 35 0.05 -11.56 2.51
CA GLY A 35 -0.93 -11.05 3.49
C GLY A 35 -0.72 -9.59 3.91
N GLN A 36 0.48 -9.03 3.74
CA GLN A 36 0.76 -7.63 4.12
C GLN A 36 1.73 -6.97 3.12
N PHE A 37 1.42 -5.74 2.73
CA PHE A 37 2.22 -4.92 1.84
C PHE A 37 2.50 -3.58 2.52
N VAL A 38 3.77 -3.31 2.81
CA VAL A 38 4.20 -2.10 3.49
C VAL A 38 4.61 -1.07 2.45
N LEU A 39 3.91 0.06 2.40
CA LEU A 39 4.33 1.22 1.61
C LEU A 39 5.33 2.03 2.45
N CYS A 40 6.60 1.94 2.08
CA CYS A 40 7.65 2.77 2.61
C CYS A 40 7.71 4.07 1.80
N GLU A 41 7.54 5.21 2.46
CA GLU A 41 7.80 6.50 1.81
C GLU A 41 9.28 6.58 1.42
N LEU A 42 9.56 7.24 0.29
CA LEU A 42 10.94 7.52 -0.13
C LEU A 42 11.63 8.34 0.97
N PRO A 43 12.90 8.04 1.32
CA PRO A 43 13.64 8.87 2.26
C PRO A 43 13.70 10.30 1.70
N ARG A 44 13.11 11.26 2.43
CA ARG A 44 13.24 12.68 2.11
C ARG A 44 14.72 13.06 2.30
N ARG A 45 15.34 13.56 1.23
CA ARG A 45 16.72 14.10 1.26
C ARG A 45 16.82 15.30 2.18
#